data_AF-A0A938I7Y6-F1
#
_entry.id   AF-A0A938I7Y6-F1
#
_cell.length_a   1.000
_cell.length_b   1.000
_cell.length_c   1.000
_cell.angle_alpha   90.00
_cell.angle_beta   90.00
_cell.angle_gamma   90.00
#
_symmetry.space_group_name_H-M   'P 1'
#
loop_
_entity.id
_entity.type
_entity.pdbx_description
1 polymer ?
#
loop_
_entity_poly.entity_id
_entity_poly.type
_entity_poly.pdbx_seq_one_letter_code
_entity_poly.pdbx_strand_id
1 'polypeptide(L)'
;METRIVMTLKHLLVLLTTTFVIAFEPATTRADWPLWDGKESVADYAKRAGIKDVQQELDLGSDVSLKLTLIPAGKFVMGAVIERREGGAYWQTPYREVTISKPYYMGVFEVTQQQFEQIMGSDAKR
;
A
#
# COMPACT_ATOMS: atom_id res chain seq x y z
N MET A 1 -3.60 67.79 -34.92
CA MET A 1 -4.32 67.91 -33.63
C MET A 1 -4.47 66.52 -33.05
N GLU A 2 -3.64 66.10 -32.09
CA GLU A 2 -3.59 66.57 -30.69
C GLU A 2 -4.91 66.22 -29.97
N THR A 3 -4.93 65.30 -28.99
CA THR A 3 -4.74 65.54 -27.52
C THR A 3 -6.04 65.95 -26.79
N ARG A 4 -6.55 65.25 -25.76
CA ARG A 4 -6.28 63.89 -25.20
C ARG A 4 -7.33 63.56 -24.10
N ILE A 5 -7.44 62.29 -23.67
CA ILE A 5 -7.72 61.86 -22.26
C ILE A 5 -9.15 62.03 -21.63
N VAL A 6 -9.76 60.87 -21.29
CA VAL A 6 -10.51 60.51 -20.03
C VAL A 6 -11.99 60.92 -19.80
N MET A 7 -12.66 60.12 -18.92
CA MET A 7 -14.04 60.16 -18.38
C MET A 7 -15.16 59.61 -19.30
N THR A 8 -16.10 58.75 -18.87
CA THR A 8 -16.49 58.24 -17.54
C THR A 8 -16.89 56.74 -17.50
N LEU A 9 -16.41 56.07 -16.44
CA LEU A 9 -16.93 54.86 -15.79
C LEU A 9 -18.48 54.70 -15.75
N LYS A 10 -19.03 53.53 -16.15
CA LYS A 10 -20.08 52.77 -15.39
C LYS A 10 -20.54 51.46 -16.07
N HIS A 11 -20.22 50.32 -15.43
CA HIS A 11 -20.79 48.95 -15.61
C HIS A 11 -20.64 48.34 -17.04
N LEU A 12 -20.29 47.07 -17.24
CA LEU A 12 -20.77 45.88 -16.53
C LEU A 12 -19.69 44.77 -16.59
N LEU A 13 -18.99 44.53 -15.48
CA LEU A 13 -18.06 43.41 -15.33
C LEU A 13 -18.87 42.14 -15.03
N VAL A 14 -19.14 41.32 -16.04
CA VAL A 14 -19.71 39.97 -15.83
C VAL A 14 -18.58 39.03 -15.42
N LEU A 15 -18.38 38.90 -14.12
CA LEU A 15 -17.51 37.90 -13.51
C LEU A 15 -18.03 36.50 -13.87
N LEU A 16 -17.37 35.85 -14.83
CA LEU A 16 -17.53 34.41 -15.06
C LEU A 16 -16.88 33.67 -13.89
N THR A 17 -17.62 33.51 -12.79
CA THR A 17 -17.18 32.74 -11.64
C THR A 17 -17.15 31.27 -12.02
N THR A 18 -16.01 30.80 -12.52
CA THR A 18 -15.73 29.38 -12.70
C THR A 18 -15.84 28.71 -11.33
N THR A 19 -16.97 28.09 -11.06
CA THR A 19 -17.20 27.35 -9.83
C THR A 19 -16.29 26.13 -9.84
N PHE A 20 -15.12 26.27 -9.24
CA PHE A 20 -14.24 25.15 -8.96
C PHE A 20 -14.92 24.28 -7.90
N VAL A 21 -15.72 23.33 -8.37
CA VAL A 21 -16.32 22.29 -7.54
C VAL A 21 -15.16 21.45 -7.01
N ILE A 22 -14.70 21.78 -5.81
CA ILE A 22 -13.86 20.88 -5.03
C ILE A 22 -14.73 19.67 -4.72
N ALA A 23 -14.60 18.64 -5.54
CA ALA A 23 -15.03 17.30 -5.18
C ALA A 23 -14.15 16.87 -4.00
N PHE A 24 -14.61 17.19 -2.79
CA PHE A 24 -14.12 16.56 -1.58
C PHE A 24 -14.59 15.11 -1.65
N GLU A 25 -13.83 14.27 -2.35
CA GLU A 25 -13.99 12.83 -2.27
C GLU A 25 -13.91 12.47 -0.79
N PRO A 26 -15.01 11.98 -0.17
CA PRO A 26 -14.95 11.61 1.22
C PRO A 26 -13.92 10.50 1.32
N ALA A 27 -12.88 10.73 2.13
CA ALA A 27 -11.84 9.74 2.41
C ALA A 27 -12.54 8.47 2.87
N THR A 28 -12.72 7.53 1.94
CA THR A 28 -13.53 6.34 2.17
C THR A 28 -12.74 5.49 3.13
N THR A 29 -13.12 5.53 4.41
CA THR A 29 -12.76 4.53 5.40
C THR A 29 -13.32 3.21 4.91
N ARG A 30 -12.56 2.54 4.03
CA ARG A 30 -12.91 1.26 3.42
C ARG A 30 -13.06 0.26 4.55
N ALA A 31 -14.32 0.02 4.92
CA ALA A 31 -14.69 -0.73 6.13
C ALA A 31 -14.05 -2.12 6.13
N ASP A 32 -14.07 -2.78 4.97
CA ASP A 32 -13.43 -4.07 4.73
C ASP A 32 -12.65 -4.06 3.41
N TRP A 33 -11.53 -4.77 3.40
CA TRP A 33 -10.79 -5.02 2.17
C TRP A 33 -11.45 -6.16 1.40
N PRO A 34 -11.46 -6.11 0.05
CA PRO A 34 -11.86 -7.27 -0.73
C PRO A 34 -11.00 -8.48 -0.33
N LEU A 35 -11.60 -9.66 -0.20
CA LEU A 35 -10.83 -10.89 -0.07
C LEU A 35 -10.37 -11.33 -1.47
N TRP A 36 -9.13 -11.82 -1.52
CA TRP A 36 -8.50 -12.48 -2.66
C TRP A 36 -8.88 -13.96 -2.68
N ASP A 37 -9.15 -14.49 -3.87
CA ASP A 37 -9.61 -15.86 -4.08
C ASP A 37 -8.49 -16.84 -4.46
N GLY A 38 -7.25 -16.35 -4.59
CA GLY A 38 -6.09 -17.12 -5.03
C GLY A 38 -6.07 -17.42 -6.54
N LYS A 39 -7.02 -16.90 -7.34
CA LYS A 39 -7.12 -17.12 -8.78
C LYS A 39 -6.85 -15.85 -9.60
N GLU A 40 -7.30 -14.69 -9.14
CA GLU A 40 -6.91 -13.42 -9.77
C GLU A 40 -5.43 -13.08 -9.48
N SER A 41 -4.79 -12.28 -10.34
CA SER A 41 -3.41 -11.85 -10.06
C SER A 41 -3.37 -10.85 -8.90
N VAL A 42 -2.23 -10.79 -8.19
CA VAL A 42 -2.02 -9.78 -7.13
C VAL A 42 -2.12 -8.35 -7.68
N ALA A 43 -1.81 -8.14 -8.96
CA ALA A 43 -1.95 -6.84 -9.62
C ALA A 43 -3.41 -6.45 -9.89
N ASP A 44 -4.28 -7.42 -10.21
CA ASP A 44 -5.71 -7.17 -10.42
C ASP A 44 -6.43 -6.99 -9.08
N TYR A 45 -6.05 -7.78 -8.08
CA TYR A 45 -6.39 -7.54 -6.68
C TYR A 45 -6.01 -6.12 -6.25
N ALA A 46 -4.77 -5.68 -6.51
CA ALA A 46 -4.29 -4.36 -6.10
C ALA A 46 -5.14 -3.22 -6.73
N LYS A 47 -5.43 -3.28 -8.04
CA LYS A 47 -6.34 -2.34 -8.72
C LYS A 47 -7.71 -2.29 -8.04
N ARG A 48 -8.32 -3.45 -7.78
CA ARG A 48 -9.63 -3.59 -7.12
C ARG A 48 -9.61 -3.08 -5.67
N ALA A 49 -8.51 -3.31 -4.97
CA ALA A 49 -8.23 -2.82 -3.62
C ALA A 49 -7.80 -1.34 -3.57
N GLY A 50 -7.64 -0.64 -4.70
CA GLY A 50 -7.19 0.76 -4.73
C GLY A 50 -5.73 0.92 -4.25
N ILE A 51 -4.93 -0.13 -4.37
CA ILE A 51 -3.52 -0.17 -4.00
C ILE A 51 -2.71 0.09 -5.27
N LYS A 52 -1.88 1.14 -5.23
CA LYS A 52 -1.17 1.66 -6.40
C LYS A 52 -0.07 0.72 -6.90
N ASP A 53 0.74 0.18 -5.98
CA ASP A 53 1.98 -0.52 -6.29
C ASP A 53 1.93 -1.95 -5.69
N VAL A 54 2.27 -2.99 -6.46
CA VAL A 54 2.32 -4.39 -5.98
C VAL A 54 3.67 -4.70 -5.31
N GLN A 55 4.71 -4.01 -5.75
CA GLN A 55 6.05 -4.09 -5.18
C GLN A 55 6.41 -2.73 -4.62
N GLN A 56 7.10 -2.72 -3.49
CA GLN A 56 7.68 -1.53 -2.90
C GLN A 56 9.17 -1.78 -2.66
N GLU A 57 9.95 -0.71 -2.78
CA GLU A 57 11.36 -0.70 -2.41
C GLU A 57 11.52 0.30 -1.27
N LEU A 58 11.88 -0.21 -0.10
CA LEU A 58 12.14 0.60 1.08
C LEU A 58 13.64 0.92 1.11
N ASP A 59 13.98 2.18 0.88
CA ASP A 59 15.34 2.69 1.04
C ASP A 59 15.74 2.68 2.53
N LEU A 60 16.89 2.08 2.83
CA LEU A 60 17.51 2.06 4.16
C LEU A 60 18.70 3.03 4.26
N GLY A 61 19.01 3.74 3.17
CA GLY A 61 20.17 4.60 3.00
C GLY A 61 21.42 3.85 2.52
N SER A 62 22.46 4.61 2.17
CA SER A 62 23.77 4.08 1.73
C SER A 62 23.70 3.10 0.54
N ASP A 63 22.77 3.33 -0.40
CA ASP A 63 22.45 2.43 -1.53
C ASP A 63 21.98 1.02 -1.12
N VAL A 64 21.49 0.86 0.11
CA VAL A 64 20.91 -0.39 0.63
C VAL A 64 19.39 -0.29 0.66
N SER A 65 18.69 -1.18 -0.05
CA SER A 65 17.23 -1.23 -0.08
C SER A 65 16.67 -2.58 0.38
N LEU A 66 15.40 -2.60 0.79
CA LEU A 66 14.61 -3.79 1.08
C LEU A 66 13.44 -3.90 0.08
N LYS A 67 13.38 -5.03 -0.63
CA LYS A 67 12.31 -5.31 -1.61
C LYS A 67 11.13 -5.98 -0.92
N LEU A 68 9.95 -5.39 -1.12
CA LEU A 68 8.69 -5.78 -0.51
C LEU A 68 7.67 -6.15 -1.60
N THR A 69 6.82 -7.14 -1.33
CA THR A 69 5.67 -7.50 -2.18
C THR A 69 4.38 -7.44 -1.39
N LEU A 70 3.30 -7.06 -2.07
CA LEU A 70 1.95 -7.03 -1.52
C LEU A 70 1.44 -8.46 -1.28
N ILE A 71 0.97 -8.70 -0.06
CA ILE A 71 0.18 -9.86 0.35
C ILE A 71 -1.29 -9.42 0.42
N PRO A 72 -2.19 -9.95 -0.44
CA PRO A 72 -3.61 -9.62 -0.41
C PRO A 72 -4.31 -9.95 0.92
N ALA A 73 -5.40 -9.24 1.22
CA ALA A 73 -6.38 -9.74 2.19
C ALA A 73 -7.03 -10.99 1.60
N GLY A 74 -7.29 -12.02 2.40
CA GLY A 74 -7.71 -13.32 1.89
C GLY A 74 -7.80 -14.39 2.97
N LYS A 75 -8.11 -15.62 2.54
CA LYS A 75 -8.21 -16.79 3.42
C LYS A 75 -7.21 -17.85 3.02
N PHE A 76 -6.62 -18.51 4.00
CA PHE A 76 -5.75 -19.67 3.78
C PHE A 76 -5.83 -20.65 4.95
N VAL A 77 -5.45 -21.90 4.69
CA VAL A 77 -5.32 -22.92 5.73
C VAL A 77 -3.90 -22.87 6.29
N MET A 78 -3.78 -22.65 7.60
CA MET A 78 -2.50 -22.65 8.33
C MET A 78 -2.41 -23.88 9.22
N GLY A 79 -1.23 -24.51 9.29
CA GLY A 79 -0.93 -25.65 10.16
C GLY A 79 -0.94 -26.99 9.43
N ALA A 80 -0.79 -28.07 10.20
CA ALA A 80 -0.63 -29.44 9.69
C ALA A 80 -1.78 -30.36 10.12
N VAL A 81 -2.01 -31.40 9.33
CA VAL A 81 -2.86 -32.55 9.71
C VAL A 81 -2.07 -33.45 10.65
N ILE A 82 -2.70 -33.89 11.75
CA ILE A 82 -2.09 -34.76 12.78
C ILE A 82 -1.55 -36.07 12.18
N GLU A 83 -2.16 -36.56 11.10
CA GLU A 83 -1.84 -37.84 10.46
C GLU A 83 -0.54 -37.87 9.65
N ARG A 84 0.16 -36.73 9.45
CA ARG A 84 1.49 -36.74 8.84
C ARG A 84 2.53 -37.21 9.87
N ARG A 85 2.51 -38.52 10.09
CA ARG A 85 3.49 -39.29 10.87
C ARG A 85 4.89 -39.01 10.32
N GLU A 86 5.84 -38.82 11.23
CA GLU A 86 7.24 -38.35 11.01
C GLU A 86 7.40 -36.84 10.78
N GLY A 87 8.00 -36.16 11.77
CA GLY A 87 8.53 -34.79 11.65
C GLY A 87 7.60 -33.62 12.00
N GLY A 88 6.27 -33.80 11.99
CA GLY A 88 5.32 -32.75 12.35
C GLY A 88 5.38 -32.38 13.84
N ALA A 89 5.83 -31.16 14.17
CA ALA A 89 5.85 -30.70 15.55
C ALA A 89 4.43 -30.39 16.06
N TYR A 90 4.10 -30.83 17.28
CA TYR A 90 2.76 -30.78 17.87
C TYR A 90 2.09 -29.39 17.80
N TRP A 91 2.88 -28.33 18.04
CA TRP A 91 2.44 -26.93 17.99
C TRP A 91 2.05 -26.40 16.60
N GLN A 92 2.25 -27.17 15.53
CA GLN A 92 1.75 -26.86 14.20
C GLN A 92 0.37 -27.47 13.91
N THR A 93 -0.20 -28.22 14.86
CA THR A 93 -1.50 -28.91 14.71
C THR A 93 -2.55 -28.34 15.69
N PRO A 94 -3.85 -28.41 15.36
CA PRO A 94 -4.43 -28.78 14.07
C PRO A 94 -4.29 -27.66 13.02
N TYR A 95 -4.57 -27.97 11.76
CA TYR A 95 -4.77 -26.93 10.76
C TYR A 95 -6.05 -26.12 11.04
N ARG A 96 -6.07 -24.86 10.62
CA ARG A 96 -7.20 -23.93 10.78
C ARG A 96 -7.28 -22.94 9.63
N GLU A 97 -8.48 -22.52 9.27
CA GLU A 97 -8.66 -21.38 8.36
C GLU A 97 -8.25 -20.09 9.08
N VAL A 98 -7.44 -19.28 8.42
CA VAL A 98 -6.98 -17.96 8.87
C VAL A 98 -7.41 -16.93 7.83
N THR A 99 -7.97 -15.81 8.29
CA THR A 99 -8.33 -14.66 7.45
C THR A 99 -7.36 -13.53 7.68
N ILE A 100 -6.67 -13.09 6.62
CA ILE A 100 -5.95 -11.83 6.55
C ILE A 100 -6.99 -10.77 6.19
N SER A 101 -7.40 -9.93 7.15
CA SER A 101 -8.47 -8.94 6.96
C SER A 101 -8.03 -7.64 6.27
N LYS A 102 -6.71 -7.39 6.22
CA LYS A 102 -6.11 -6.22 5.57
C LYS A 102 -4.87 -6.66 4.79
N PRO A 103 -4.68 -6.21 3.54
CA PRO A 103 -3.46 -6.50 2.80
C PRO A 103 -2.28 -5.79 3.46
N TYR A 104 -1.09 -6.38 3.33
CA TYR A 104 0.14 -5.87 3.92
C TYR A 104 1.34 -6.21 3.04
N TYR A 105 2.50 -5.62 3.29
CA TYR A 105 3.72 -5.91 2.54
C TYR A 105 4.63 -6.87 3.32
N MET A 106 5.26 -7.80 2.60
CA MET A 106 6.24 -8.74 3.13
C MET A 106 7.55 -8.64 2.35
N GLY A 107 8.68 -8.86 3.02
CA GLY A 107 9.98 -8.97 2.36
C GLY A 107 9.99 -10.10 1.33
N VAL A 108 10.51 -9.81 0.14
CA VAL A 108 10.69 -10.83 -0.93
C VAL A 108 11.78 -11.83 -0.55
N PHE A 109 12.72 -11.41 0.29
CA PHE A 109 13.83 -12.20 0.81
C PHE A 109 13.96 -11.99 2.33
N GLU A 110 14.71 -12.88 2.98
CA GLU A 110 15.18 -12.66 4.35
C GLU A 110 16.08 -11.42 4.43
N VAL A 111 16.10 -10.76 5.59
CA VAL A 111 16.92 -9.57 5.83
C VAL A 111 18.39 -9.96 5.78
N THR A 112 19.17 -9.29 4.92
CA THR A 112 20.61 -9.55 4.80
C THR A 112 21.38 -8.90 5.96
N GLN A 113 22.59 -9.43 6.23
CA GLN A 113 23.47 -8.85 7.25
C GLN A 113 23.77 -7.36 6.98
N GLN A 114 23.93 -6.97 5.70
CA GLN A 114 24.15 -5.58 5.29
C GLN A 114 22.94 -4.69 5.59
N GLN A 115 21.72 -5.16 5.31
CA GLN A 115 20.48 -4.44 5.64
C GLN A 115 20.30 -4.29 7.16
N PHE A 116 20.64 -5.32 7.93
CA PHE A 116 20.58 -5.28 9.40
C PHE A 116 21.60 -4.29 9.98
N GLU A 117 22.86 -4.33 9.53
CA GLU A 117 23.92 -3.40 9.95
C GLU A 117 23.61 -1.95 9.56
N GLN A 118 22.96 -1.71 8.43
CA GLN A 118 22.54 -0.37 8.01
C GLN A 118 21.48 0.25 8.95
N ILE A 119 20.59 -0.57 9.52
CA ILE A 119 19.55 -0.09 10.46
C ILE A 119 20.08 -0.01 11.90
N MET A 120 20.84 -1.02 12.33
CA MET A 120 21.24 -1.20 13.74
C MET A 120 22.62 -0.62 14.07
N GLY A 121 23.41 -0.27 13.04
CA GLY A 121 24.83 0.06 13.17
C GLY A 121 25.73 -1.18 13.23
N SER A 122 27.04 -0.96 13.02
CA SER A 122 28.08 -2.00 13.07
C SER A 122 28.21 -2.70 14.43
N ASP A 123 27.81 -2.00 15.49
CA ASP A 123 28.01 -2.43 16.90
C ASP A 123 26.95 -3.46 17.35
N ALA A 124 26.04 -3.84 16.45
CA ALA A 124 25.06 -4.91 16.68
C ALA A 124 25.66 -6.33 16.68
N LYS A 125 26.96 -6.47 16.35
CA LYS A 125 27.74 -7.69 16.58
C LYS A 125 28.28 -7.69 18.02
N ARG A 126 27.56 -8.34 18.93
CA ARG A 126 27.96 -8.48 20.34
C ARG A 126 27.85 -9.92 20.82
#